data_AF-A0A6B2DCQ2-F1
#
_entry.id   AF-A0A6B2DCQ2-F1
#
_cell.length_a   1.000
_cell.length_b   1.000
_cell.length_c   1.000
_cell.angle_alpha   90.00
_cell.angle_beta   90.00
_cell.angle_gamma   90.00
#
_symmetry.space_group_name_H-M   'P 1'
#
loop_
_entity.id
_entity.type
_entity.pdbx_description
1 polymer ?
#
loop_
_entity_poly.entity_id
_entity_poly.type
_entity_poly.pdbx_seq_one_letter_code
_entity_poly.pdbx_strand_id
1 'polypeptide(L)'
;VRGPAVRPPGEVGRTGFRLPLPVVDDPAAAGTRVSGLASAVGSLSRGALVAVPVTGTWTTESLFDLLVGLWDVPRVAVIARIDGAELGAHDTPERALLDYLDTGVPPLWTSRWRPPGGHFALLAGIRIGAEGTLLSVVDTYASLGDNGIHGQPVEWVTAALTGLGVLVVVDLDQADVVREVARVAGLSPSPWD
;
A
#
# COMPACT_ATOMS: atom_id res chain seq x y z
N VAL A 1 -8.87 -11.78 23.76
CA VAL A 1 -7.44 -12.18 23.86
C VAL A 1 -6.63 -11.22 22.98
N ARG A 2 -5.51 -10.65 23.46
CA ARG A 2 -4.63 -9.84 22.59
C ARG A 2 -4.04 -10.78 21.54
N GLY A 3 -4.44 -10.60 20.27
CA GLY A 3 -3.94 -11.41 19.15
C GLY A 3 -2.41 -11.36 19.02
N PRO A 4 -1.82 -12.23 18.17
CA PRO A 4 -0.38 -12.27 17.92
C PRO A 4 0.16 -10.89 17.52
N ALA A 5 1.48 -10.69 17.62
CA ALA A 5 2.11 -9.40 17.33
C ALA A 5 1.86 -8.95 15.87
N VAL A 6 0.80 -8.19 15.65
CA VAL A 6 0.43 -7.56 14.36
C VAL A 6 1.41 -6.43 14.02
N ARG A 7 2.09 -5.87 15.01
CA ARG A 7 2.89 -4.65 14.89
C ARG A 7 4.37 -4.95 14.59
N PRO A 8 5.09 -4.04 13.93
CA PRO A 8 6.54 -4.12 13.82
C PRO A 8 7.21 -4.22 15.21
N PRO A 9 8.37 -4.88 15.30
CA PRO A 9 9.14 -4.92 16.55
C PRO A 9 9.44 -3.50 17.07
N GLY A 10 9.17 -3.25 18.35
CA GLY A 10 9.41 -1.95 18.98
C GLY A 10 8.27 -0.94 18.87
N GLU A 11 7.21 -1.23 18.10
CA GLU A 11 6.11 -0.29 17.91
C GLU A 11 5.11 -0.26 19.07
N VAL A 12 4.99 0.91 19.69
CA VAL A 12 3.94 1.20 20.66
C VAL A 12 2.68 1.53 19.87
N GLY A 13 1.90 0.50 19.57
CA GLY A 13 0.60 0.64 18.90
C GLY A 13 -0.25 1.79 19.47
N ARG A 14 -0.99 2.46 18.60
CA ARG A 14 -1.72 3.69 18.94
C ARG A 14 -2.78 3.40 20.01
N THR A 15 -2.82 4.23 21.06
CA THR A 15 -3.80 4.13 22.16
C THR A 15 -4.64 5.39 22.33
N GLY A 16 -4.28 6.50 21.67
CA GLY A 16 -4.95 7.80 21.79
C GLY A 16 -6.21 7.97 20.94
N PHE A 17 -6.97 6.91 20.69
CA PHE A 17 -8.20 7.02 19.91
C PHE A 17 -9.26 7.81 20.67
N ARG A 18 -9.92 8.77 20.01
CA ARG A 18 -11.02 9.56 20.59
C ARG A 18 -12.26 8.72 20.87
N LEU A 19 -12.44 7.64 20.11
CA LEU A 19 -13.55 6.71 20.23
C LEU A 19 -13.02 5.35 20.70
N PRO A 20 -13.80 4.60 21.49
CA PRO A 20 -13.45 3.23 21.81
C PRO A 20 -13.38 2.42 20.52
N LEU A 21 -12.29 1.67 20.35
CA LEU A 21 -12.17 0.76 19.21
C LEU A 21 -13.12 -0.42 19.40
N PRO A 22 -13.84 -0.84 18.34
CA PRO A 22 -14.56 -2.10 18.34
C PRO A 22 -13.61 -3.26 18.68
N VAL A 23 -14.05 -4.14 19.57
CA VAL A 23 -13.30 -5.36 19.94
C VAL A 23 -14.11 -6.55 19.46
N VAL A 24 -13.41 -7.50 18.85
CA VAL A 24 -13.98 -8.78 18.41
C VAL A 24 -13.31 -9.92 19.18
N ASP A 25 -14.06 -10.98 19.46
CA ASP A 25 -13.54 -12.15 20.16
C ASP A 25 -12.67 -13.01 19.23
N ASP A 26 -13.04 -13.11 17.95
CA ASP A 26 -12.29 -13.80 16.91
C ASP A 26 -11.23 -12.87 16.29
N PRO A 27 -9.92 -13.13 16.49
CA PRO A 27 -8.86 -12.35 15.86
C PRO A 27 -8.88 -12.37 14.34
N ALA A 28 -9.44 -13.42 13.70
CA ALA A 28 -9.55 -13.49 12.24
C ALA A 28 -10.63 -12.54 11.69
N ALA A 29 -11.62 -12.18 12.52
CA ALA A 29 -12.61 -11.16 12.21
C ALA A 29 -12.11 -9.73 12.49
N ALA A 30 -10.93 -9.58 13.10
CA ALA A 30 -10.33 -8.29 13.39
C ALA A 30 -9.63 -7.71 12.14
N GLY A 31 -9.53 -6.38 12.09
CA GLY A 31 -8.87 -5.67 11.00
C GLY A 31 -9.77 -4.67 10.30
N THR A 32 -9.26 -4.09 9.22
CA THR A 32 -10.00 -3.12 8.41
C THR A 32 -10.40 -3.75 7.09
N ARG A 33 -11.70 -3.84 6.86
CA ARG A 33 -12.29 -4.22 5.58
C ARG A 33 -12.04 -3.11 4.54
N VAL A 34 -11.66 -3.49 3.33
CA VAL A 34 -11.40 -2.59 2.19
C VAL A 34 -12.68 -1.84 1.81
N SER A 35 -13.79 -2.55 1.72
CA SER A 35 -15.14 -1.99 1.51
C SER A 35 -15.53 -0.98 2.59
N GLY A 36 -15.20 -1.28 3.86
CA GLY A 36 -15.43 -0.40 5.00
C GLY A 36 -14.56 0.86 4.95
N LEU A 37 -13.28 0.72 4.60
CA LEU A 37 -12.36 1.84 4.42
C LEU A 37 -12.81 2.75 3.27
N ALA A 38 -13.22 2.17 2.14
CA ALA A 38 -13.74 2.93 1.01
C ALA A 38 -15.00 3.73 1.37
N SER A 39 -15.92 3.11 2.12
CA SER A 39 -17.13 3.77 2.62
C SER A 39 -16.81 4.89 3.62
N ALA A 40 -15.79 4.69 4.47
CA ALA A 40 -15.34 5.68 5.44
C ALA A 40 -14.75 6.93 4.75
N VAL A 41 -13.98 6.76 3.66
CA VAL A 41 -13.44 7.87 2.86
C VAL A 41 -14.58 8.75 2.33
N GLY A 42 -15.61 8.14 1.71
CA GLY A 42 -16.76 8.89 1.20
C GLY A 42 -17.53 9.60 2.32
N SER A 43 -17.74 8.92 3.45
CA SER A 43 -18.49 9.48 4.58
C SER A 43 -17.78 10.65 5.25
N LEU A 44 -16.48 10.49 5.55
CA LEU A 44 -15.68 11.51 6.24
C LEU A 44 -15.39 12.73 5.35
N SER A 45 -15.31 12.53 4.03
CA SER A 45 -15.17 13.61 3.06
C SER A 45 -16.50 14.29 2.68
N ARG A 46 -17.64 13.84 3.25
CA ARG A 46 -19.00 14.29 2.86
C ARG A 46 -19.27 14.13 1.36
N GLY A 47 -18.78 13.05 0.77
CA GLY A 47 -18.94 12.72 -0.65
C GLY A 47 -17.99 13.48 -1.59
N ALA A 48 -17.08 14.30 -1.07
CA ALA A 48 -16.10 15.00 -1.91
C ALA A 48 -15.03 14.06 -2.50
N LEU A 49 -14.73 12.96 -1.79
CA LEU A 49 -13.77 11.95 -2.21
C LEU A 49 -14.45 10.59 -2.38
N VAL A 50 -13.91 9.78 -3.28
CA VAL A 50 -14.29 8.39 -3.48
C VAL A 50 -13.03 7.52 -3.50
N ALA A 51 -13.13 6.34 -2.91
CA ALA A 51 -12.09 5.33 -3.00
C ALA A 51 -12.54 4.26 -4.00
N VAL A 52 -11.74 4.05 -5.05
CA VAL A 52 -11.94 3.01 -6.05
C VAL A 52 -11.02 1.84 -5.70
N PRO A 53 -11.57 0.70 -5.23
CA PRO A 53 -10.76 -0.51 -5.03
C PRO A 53 -10.32 -1.09 -6.37
N VAL A 54 -9.06 -1.48 -6.45
CA VAL A 54 -8.43 -2.11 -7.61
C VAL A 54 -7.71 -3.38 -7.15
N THR A 55 -7.99 -4.49 -7.83
CA THR A 55 -7.41 -5.81 -7.58
C THR A 55 -7.15 -6.54 -8.89
N GLY A 56 -6.51 -7.70 -8.86
CA GLY A 56 -6.24 -8.51 -10.03
C GLY A 56 -4.92 -9.26 -9.93
N THR A 57 -4.43 -9.74 -11.07
CA THR A 57 -3.08 -10.30 -11.16
C THR A 57 -2.07 -9.16 -11.20
N TRP A 58 -1.36 -8.98 -10.10
CA TRP A 58 -0.32 -7.96 -9.99
C TRP A 58 0.96 -8.43 -10.69
N THR A 59 1.42 -7.64 -11.63
CA THR A 59 2.76 -7.72 -12.23
C THR A 59 3.45 -6.38 -12.03
N THR A 60 4.78 -6.32 -12.24
CA THR A 60 5.49 -5.05 -12.22
C THR A 60 4.92 -4.09 -13.27
N GLU A 61 4.58 -4.62 -14.45
CA GLU A 61 3.95 -3.89 -15.55
C GLU A 61 2.57 -3.34 -15.15
N SER A 62 1.65 -4.17 -14.62
CA SER A 62 0.31 -3.69 -14.26
C SER A 62 0.31 -2.69 -13.11
N LEU A 63 1.22 -2.84 -12.14
CA LEU A 63 1.40 -1.84 -11.10
C LEU A 63 1.97 -0.53 -11.67
N PHE A 64 2.98 -0.61 -12.53
CA PHE A 64 3.57 0.56 -13.16
C PHE A 64 2.56 1.31 -14.04
N ASP A 65 1.83 0.59 -14.90
CA ASP A 65 0.81 1.16 -15.80
C ASP A 65 -0.33 1.82 -15.01
N LEU A 66 -0.77 1.20 -13.91
CA LEU A 66 -1.73 1.82 -13.00
C LEU A 66 -1.20 3.15 -12.46
N LEU A 67 0.03 3.17 -11.93
CA LEU A 67 0.60 4.37 -11.31
C LEU A 67 0.86 5.48 -12.34
N VAL A 68 1.32 5.13 -13.55
CA VAL A 68 1.51 6.08 -14.65
C VAL A 68 0.17 6.61 -15.16
N GLY A 69 -0.85 5.78 -15.32
CA GLY A 69 -2.17 6.22 -15.76
C GLY A 69 -2.87 7.15 -14.75
N LEU A 70 -2.45 7.13 -13.48
CA LEU A 70 -2.93 8.05 -12.45
C LEU A 70 -2.18 9.39 -12.44
N TRP A 71 -1.11 9.56 -13.23
CA TRP A 71 -0.26 10.76 -13.21
C TRP A 71 -1.02 12.05 -13.52
N ASP A 72 -1.97 11.99 -14.46
CA ASP A 72 -2.77 13.15 -14.89
C ASP A 72 -3.98 13.42 -13.98
N VAL A 73 -4.21 12.58 -12.95
CA VAL A 73 -5.30 12.78 -11.99
C VAL A 73 -4.90 13.88 -11.00
N PRO A 74 -5.59 15.03 -10.93
CA PRO A 74 -5.11 16.20 -10.19
C PRO A 74 -4.87 15.99 -8.69
N ARG A 75 -5.68 15.12 -8.08
CA ARG A 75 -5.59 14.77 -6.66
C ARG A 75 -5.87 13.29 -6.48
N VAL A 76 -4.79 12.53 -6.23
CA VAL A 76 -4.84 11.08 -6.05
C VAL A 76 -4.02 10.65 -4.84
N ALA A 77 -4.54 9.67 -4.10
CA ALA A 77 -3.79 8.93 -3.10
C ALA A 77 -3.98 7.44 -3.31
N VAL A 78 -2.88 6.69 -3.43
CA VAL A 78 -2.90 5.24 -3.65
C VAL A 78 -2.58 4.54 -2.34
N ILE A 79 -3.61 3.97 -1.70
CA ILE A 79 -3.46 3.24 -0.44
C ILE A 79 -3.38 1.74 -0.77
N ALA A 80 -2.22 1.15 -0.63
CA ALA A 80 -2.01 -0.27 -0.88
C ALA A 80 -2.26 -1.10 0.39
N ARG A 81 -2.91 -2.26 0.23
CA ARG A 81 -2.87 -3.31 1.25
C ARG A 81 -1.77 -4.29 0.84
N ILE A 82 -0.69 -4.33 1.61
CA ILE A 82 0.53 -5.06 1.28
C ILE A 82 0.86 -6.10 2.35
N ASP A 83 1.38 -7.25 1.92
CA ASP A 83 2.05 -8.18 2.83
C ASP A 83 3.46 -7.68 3.15
N GLY A 84 3.63 -7.16 4.37
CA GLY A 84 4.93 -6.67 4.83
C GLY A 84 6.04 -7.73 4.83
N ALA A 85 5.70 -9.02 4.73
CA ALA A 85 6.66 -10.12 4.65
C ALA A 85 7.38 -10.22 3.30
N GLU A 86 6.77 -9.69 2.24
CA GLU A 86 7.30 -9.71 0.86
C GLU A 86 8.13 -8.47 0.52
N LEU A 87 8.14 -7.48 1.42
CA LEU A 87 8.92 -6.26 1.25
C LEU A 87 10.40 -6.46 1.58
N GLY A 88 11.19 -5.50 1.12
CA GLY A 88 12.55 -5.28 1.58
C GLY A 88 12.62 -4.89 3.04
N ALA A 89 13.78 -5.14 3.64
CA ALA A 89 14.04 -4.64 4.98
C ALA A 89 13.97 -3.11 4.99
N HIS A 90 13.23 -2.55 5.96
CA HIS A 90 13.02 -1.10 6.06
C HIS A 90 14.31 -0.34 6.39
N ASP A 91 15.33 -1.04 6.89
CA ASP A 91 16.68 -0.56 7.17
C ASP A 91 17.67 -0.86 6.02
N THR A 92 17.18 -1.19 4.81
CA THR A 92 18.02 -1.34 3.62
C THR A 92 18.83 -0.06 3.38
N PRO A 93 20.17 -0.12 3.27
CA PRO A 93 20.98 1.06 3.06
C PRO A 93 20.60 1.82 1.78
N GLU A 94 20.53 3.15 1.86
CA GLU A 94 20.17 4.00 0.71
C GLU A 94 21.05 3.71 -0.52
N ARG A 95 22.36 3.47 -0.32
CA ARG A 95 23.25 3.14 -1.43
C ARG A 95 22.81 1.88 -2.18
N ALA A 96 22.32 0.86 -1.49
CA ALA A 96 21.84 -0.37 -2.14
C ALA A 96 20.57 -0.10 -2.98
N LEU A 97 19.71 0.81 -2.52
CA LEU A 97 18.54 1.25 -3.31
C LEU A 97 18.97 2.05 -4.54
N LEU A 98 20.00 2.88 -4.44
CA LEU A 98 20.58 3.59 -5.59
C LEU A 98 21.23 2.62 -6.58
N ASP A 99 21.99 1.63 -6.09
CA ASP A 99 22.59 0.59 -6.95
C ASP A 99 21.51 -0.20 -7.68
N TYR A 100 20.38 -0.49 -7.04
CA TYR A 100 19.23 -1.12 -7.70
C TYR A 100 18.67 -0.27 -8.84
N LEU A 101 18.55 1.06 -8.68
CA LEU A 101 18.12 1.94 -9.77
C LEU A 101 19.06 1.89 -10.98
N ASP A 102 20.36 1.78 -10.72
CA ASP A 102 21.40 1.78 -11.77
C ASP A 102 21.57 0.41 -12.44
N THR A 103 21.35 -0.70 -11.71
CA THR A 103 21.70 -2.06 -12.16
C THR A 103 20.52 -3.00 -12.31
N GLY A 104 19.35 -2.66 -11.77
CA GLY A 104 18.16 -3.51 -11.74
C GLY A 104 18.27 -4.69 -10.78
N VAL A 105 19.40 -4.86 -10.06
CA VAL A 105 19.61 -5.97 -9.13
C VAL A 105 19.02 -5.61 -7.76
N PRO A 106 17.95 -6.27 -7.29
CA PRO A 106 17.35 -5.93 -6.02
C PRO A 106 18.30 -6.19 -4.84
N PRO A 107 18.24 -5.39 -3.77
CA PRO A 107 18.98 -5.66 -2.54
C PRO A 107 18.57 -7.03 -1.97
N LEU A 108 19.41 -7.69 -1.15
CA LEU A 108 19.06 -9.02 -0.60
C LEU A 108 18.46 -8.96 0.82
N TRP A 109 18.31 -7.76 1.38
CA TRP A 109 17.73 -7.56 2.70
C TRP A 109 16.20 -7.63 2.63
N THR A 110 15.63 -8.65 3.25
CA THR A 110 14.18 -8.87 3.30
C THR A 110 13.59 -8.44 4.64
N SER A 111 12.31 -8.08 4.63
CA SER A 111 11.57 -7.71 5.83
C SER A 111 11.53 -8.85 6.85
N ARG A 112 11.76 -8.47 8.12
CA ARG A 112 11.62 -9.38 9.27
C ARG A 112 10.22 -9.32 9.88
N TRP A 113 9.41 -8.35 9.48
CA TRP A 113 8.06 -8.16 9.99
C TRP A 113 7.08 -8.89 9.08
N ARG A 114 6.29 -9.79 9.68
CA ARG A 114 5.36 -10.68 8.97
C ARG A 114 3.95 -10.54 9.55
N PRO A 115 3.26 -9.41 9.31
CA PRO A 115 1.92 -9.19 9.85
C PRO A 115 0.91 -10.16 9.19
N PRO A 116 0.04 -10.81 9.97
CA PRO A 116 -0.99 -11.67 9.39
C PRO A 116 -1.99 -10.83 8.58
N GLY A 117 -2.20 -11.17 7.30
CA GLY A 117 -3.22 -10.55 6.45
C GLY A 117 -2.86 -9.18 5.87
N GLY A 118 -1.58 -8.80 5.94
CA GLY A 118 -1.04 -7.54 5.42
C GLY A 118 -1.49 -6.31 6.20
N HIS A 119 -1.02 -5.14 5.78
CA HIS A 119 -1.38 -3.84 6.35
C HIS A 119 -1.57 -2.79 5.26
N PHE A 120 -2.15 -1.65 5.63
CA PHE A 120 -2.34 -0.53 4.72
C PHE A 120 -1.17 0.46 4.81
N ALA A 121 -0.63 0.85 3.66
CA ALA A 121 0.36 1.91 3.52
C ALA A 121 0.06 2.76 2.27
N LEU A 122 0.57 3.99 2.24
CA LEU A 122 0.42 4.88 1.09
C LEU A 122 1.59 4.67 0.12
N LEU A 123 1.31 4.53 -1.18
CA LEU A 123 2.31 4.63 -2.24
C LEU A 123 2.35 6.09 -2.70
N ALA A 124 3.42 6.81 -2.35
CA ALA A 124 3.47 8.27 -2.44
C ALA A 124 4.32 8.80 -3.60
N GLY A 125 5.13 7.95 -4.23
CA GLY A 125 6.01 8.40 -5.31
C GLY A 125 6.74 7.27 -6.00
N ILE A 126 7.27 7.59 -7.18
CA ILE A 126 8.02 6.69 -8.04
C ILE A 126 9.36 7.34 -8.34
N ARG A 127 10.44 6.57 -8.28
CA ARG A 127 11.76 6.95 -8.77
C ARG A 127 12.20 5.93 -9.80
N ILE A 128 12.36 6.39 -11.04
CA ILE A 128 12.74 5.55 -12.18
C ILE A 128 14.24 5.72 -12.40
N GLY A 129 14.96 4.60 -12.36
CA GLY A 129 16.39 4.51 -12.63
C GLY A 129 16.66 4.06 -14.07
N ALA A 130 17.93 3.75 -14.36
CA ALA A 130 18.32 3.19 -15.65
C ALA A 130 17.77 1.78 -15.86
N GLU A 131 17.79 0.97 -14.78
CA GLU A 131 17.46 -0.47 -14.84
C GLU A 131 16.44 -0.89 -13.76
N GLY A 132 16.16 -0.04 -12.76
CA GLY A 132 15.24 -0.33 -11.66
C GLY A 132 14.19 0.76 -11.41
N THR A 133 13.11 0.42 -10.70
CA THR A 133 12.05 1.38 -10.28
C THR A 133 11.77 1.24 -8.79
N LEU A 134 11.94 2.32 -8.04
CA LEU A 134 11.61 2.37 -6.60
C LEU A 134 10.26 3.06 -6.39
N LEU A 135 9.46 2.48 -5.49
CA LEU A 135 8.26 3.09 -4.95
C LEU A 135 8.53 3.62 -3.54
N SER A 136 8.09 4.84 -3.26
CA SER A 136 8.08 5.40 -1.92
C SER A 136 6.84 4.91 -1.17
N VAL A 137 7.05 4.09 -0.15
CA VAL A 137 5.99 3.65 0.77
C VAL A 137 6.00 4.57 1.98
N VAL A 138 4.83 5.08 2.35
CA VAL A 138 4.60 5.89 3.55
C VAL A 138 3.67 5.11 4.47
N ASP A 139 4.27 4.56 5.52
CA ASP A 139 3.66 3.73 6.52
C ASP A 139 3.16 4.53 7.73
N THR A 140 2.22 3.96 8.46
CA THR A 140 1.74 4.50 9.74
C THR A 140 2.63 4.11 10.93
N TYR A 141 3.55 3.17 10.75
CA TYR A 141 4.56 2.78 11.74
C TYR A 141 5.86 3.55 11.52
N ALA A 142 6.17 4.46 12.45
CA ALA A 142 7.35 5.32 12.35
C ALA A 142 8.66 4.54 12.41
N SER A 143 8.66 3.33 12.98
CA SER A 143 9.83 2.45 13.04
C SER A 143 10.24 1.89 11.68
N LEU A 144 9.40 1.98 10.65
CA LEU A 144 9.69 1.44 9.33
C LEU A 144 10.37 2.51 8.46
N GLY A 145 11.69 2.44 8.37
CA GLY A 145 12.50 3.35 7.56
C GLY A 145 12.72 4.70 8.22
N ASP A 146 12.70 5.77 7.44
CA ASP A 146 12.80 7.14 7.94
C ASP A 146 11.41 7.64 8.35
N ASN A 147 11.05 7.45 9.61
CA ASN A 147 9.77 7.90 10.18
C ASN A 147 8.53 7.37 9.42
N GLY A 148 8.57 6.10 9.02
CA GLY A 148 7.52 5.45 8.23
C GLY A 148 7.72 5.59 6.72
N ILE A 149 8.72 6.32 6.25
CA ILE A 149 9.02 6.48 4.83
C ILE A 149 10.14 5.52 4.43
N HIS A 150 9.88 4.65 3.47
CA HIS A 150 10.90 3.74 2.95
C HIS A 150 10.73 3.45 1.46
N GLY A 151 11.85 3.35 0.75
CA GLY A 151 11.88 2.95 -0.66
C GLY A 151 11.79 1.44 -0.81
N GLN A 152 11.00 0.98 -1.77
CA GLN A 152 10.83 -0.43 -2.09
C GLN A 152 10.97 -0.64 -3.60
N PRO A 153 11.83 -1.57 -4.07
CA PRO A 153 11.78 -2.09 -5.43
C PRO A 153 10.36 -2.44 -5.85
N VAL A 154 9.98 -2.06 -7.07
CA VAL A 154 8.63 -2.26 -7.59
C VAL A 154 8.24 -3.74 -7.56
N GLU A 155 9.18 -4.66 -7.81
CA GLU A 155 8.96 -6.10 -7.82
C GLU A 155 8.56 -6.62 -6.44
N TRP A 156 9.11 -6.03 -5.36
CA TRP A 156 8.75 -6.37 -3.99
C TRP A 156 7.39 -5.83 -3.60
N VAL A 157 7.02 -4.63 -4.05
CA VAL A 157 5.67 -4.11 -3.84
C VAL A 157 4.64 -4.94 -4.62
N THR A 158 4.95 -5.32 -5.86
CA THR A 158 4.12 -6.23 -6.66
C THR A 158 3.94 -7.57 -5.97
N ALA A 159 5.02 -8.18 -5.47
CA ALA A 159 4.94 -9.44 -4.71
C ALA A 159 4.05 -9.28 -3.48
N ALA A 160 4.22 -8.19 -2.73
CA ALA A 160 3.43 -7.87 -1.55
C ALA A 160 1.95 -7.59 -1.83
N LEU A 161 1.56 -7.33 -3.08
CA LEU A 161 0.17 -7.15 -3.50
C LEU A 161 -0.52 -8.46 -3.90
N THR A 162 0.19 -9.59 -3.95
CA THR A 162 -0.37 -10.87 -4.39
C THR A 162 -1.60 -11.26 -3.55
N GLY A 163 -2.76 -11.43 -4.20
CA GLY A 163 -4.03 -11.74 -3.53
C GLY A 163 -4.64 -10.56 -2.76
N LEU A 164 -4.06 -9.36 -2.87
CA LEU A 164 -4.51 -8.12 -2.25
C LEU A 164 -4.82 -7.06 -3.33
N GLY A 165 -4.70 -5.78 -3.00
CA GLY A 165 -5.01 -4.70 -3.92
C GLY A 165 -4.74 -3.30 -3.36
N VAL A 166 -5.16 -2.31 -4.13
CA VAL A 166 -5.00 -0.89 -3.79
C VAL A 166 -6.35 -0.17 -3.77
N LEU A 167 -6.49 0.82 -2.90
CA LEU A 167 -7.58 1.79 -2.88
C LEU A 167 -7.05 3.09 -3.47
N VAL A 168 -7.55 3.45 -4.65
CA VAL A 168 -7.22 4.72 -5.28
C VAL A 168 -8.25 5.75 -4.85
N VAL A 169 -7.82 6.72 -4.04
CA VAL A 169 -8.68 7.79 -3.51
C VAL A 169 -8.53 9.03 -4.38
N VAL A 170 -9.65 9.52 -4.91
CA VAL A 170 -9.71 10.66 -5.83
C VAL A 170 -10.94 11.52 -5.56
N ASP A 171 -11.00 12.66 -6.24
CA ASP A 171 -12.23 13.46 -6.34
C ASP A 171 -13.35 12.65 -6.99
N LEU A 172 -14.59 12.88 -6.54
CA LEU A 172 -15.74 12.09 -6.98
C LEU A 172 -15.90 12.06 -8.51
N ASP A 173 -15.58 13.15 -9.20
CA ASP A 173 -15.67 13.27 -10.65
C ASP A 173 -14.57 12.52 -11.42
N GLN A 174 -13.50 12.09 -10.74
CA GLN A 174 -12.41 11.30 -11.32
C GLN A 174 -12.61 9.78 -11.17
N ALA A 175 -13.71 9.34 -10.53
CA ALA A 175 -13.93 7.92 -10.23
C ALA A 175 -13.87 7.03 -11.49
N ASP A 176 -14.50 7.48 -12.58
CA ASP A 176 -14.57 6.72 -13.82
C ASP A 176 -13.24 6.72 -14.58
N VAL A 177 -12.45 7.79 -14.47
CA VAL A 177 -11.08 7.84 -14.98
C VAL A 177 -10.24 6.75 -14.31
N VAL A 178 -10.29 6.65 -12.98
CA VAL A 178 -9.55 5.63 -12.22
C VAL A 178 -9.99 4.21 -12.60
N ARG A 179 -11.30 3.98 -12.77
CA ARG A 179 -11.80 2.66 -13.20
C ARG A 179 -11.28 2.28 -14.57
N GLU A 180 -11.18 3.25 -15.48
CA GLU A 180 -10.67 3.00 -16.82
C GLU A 180 -9.17 2.76 -16.81
N VAL A 181 -8.40 3.57 -16.08
CA VAL A 181 -6.96 3.36 -15.88
C VAL A 181 -6.69 1.95 -15.33
N ALA A 182 -7.47 1.50 -14.34
CA ALA A 182 -7.34 0.15 -13.80
C ALA A 182 -7.57 -0.92 -14.88
N ARG A 183 -8.59 -0.78 -15.73
CA ARG A 183 -8.87 -1.75 -16.82
C ARG A 183 -7.76 -1.75 -17.87
N VAL A 184 -7.25 -0.58 -18.25
CA VAL A 184 -6.15 -0.43 -19.20
C VAL A 184 -4.89 -1.12 -18.68
N ALA A 185 -4.62 -1.01 -17.38
CA ALA A 185 -3.53 -1.72 -16.70
C ALA A 185 -3.79 -3.25 -16.52
N GLY A 186 -4.89 -3.79 -17.06
CA GLY A 186 -5.25 -5.20 -16.93
C GLY A 186 -5.81 -5.60 -15.56
N LEU A 187 -6.23 -4.64 -14.74
CA LEU A 187 -6.73 -4.84 -13.38
C LEU A 187 -8.26 -4.68 -13.33
N SER A 188 -8.83 -5.12 -12.21
CA SER A 188 -10.27 -5.10 -11.94
C SER A 188 -10.62 -4.05 -10.89
N PRO A 189 -11.52 -3.09 -11.18
CA PRO A 189 -11.98 -2.11 -10.20
C PRO A 189 -13.05 -2.69 -9.28
N SER A 190 -12.65 -3.60 -8.40
CA SER A 190 -13.52 -4.30 -7.45
C SER A 190 -12.86 -4.49 -6.08
N PRO A 191 -13.63 -4.52 -4.98
CA PRO A 191 -13.10 -4.88 -3.66
C PRO A 191 -12.61 -6.33 -3.62
N TRP A 192 -11.78 -6.66 -2.63
CA TRP A 192 -11.14 -7.99 -2.46
C TRP A 192 -11.27 -8.52 -1.01
N ASP A 193 -12.32 -8.12 -0.30
CA ASP A 193 -12.58 -8.42 1.12
C ASP A 193 -13.98 -9.01 1.39
#